data_AF-A0A1B6NX01-F1
#
_entry.id   AF-A0A1B6NX01-F1
#
_cell.length_a   1.000
_cell.length_b   1.000
_cell.length_c   1.000
_cell.angle_alpha   90.00
_cell.angle_beta   90.00
_cell.angle_gamma   90.00
#
_symmetry.space_group_name_H-M   'P 1'
#
loop_
_entity.id
_entity.type
_entity.pdbx_description
1 polymer ?
#
loop_
_entity_poly.entity_id
_entity_poly.type
_entity_poly.pdbx_seq_one_letter_code
_entity_poly.pdbx_strand_id
1 'polypeptide(L)'
;MALWIILYGAVQAAAPRILGGAGRPEAQITRDAVRWAGRLVPIPFVMAAAVVIAGDPAPWLTMLLVLGLLVFGFVFAVNSSVHSYLILAFGQAQRITRDVGFYYMANAAGRLIGTLLSGLSYQ
;
A
#
# COMPACT_ATOMS: atom_id res chain seq x y z
N MET A 1 -17.83 2.06 1.55
CA MET A 1 -16.80 2.57 0.61
C MET A 1 -16.37 4.01 0.91
N ALA A 2 -17.27 4.96 1.15
CA ALA A 2 -16.88 6.35 1.47
C ALA A 2 -15.93 6.47 2.68
N LEU A 3 -16.22 5.79 3.79
CA LEU A 3 -15.37 5.81 4.99
C LEU A 3 -13.93 5.36 4.69
N TRP A 4 -13.78 4.31 3.88
CA TRP A 4 -12.46 3.79 3.48
C TRP A 4 -11.66 4.84 2.71
N ILE A 5 -12.29 5.51 1.73
CA ILE A 5 -11.65 6.56 0.93
C ILE A 5 -11.24 7.74 1.82
N ILE A 6 -12.10 8.15 2.75
CA ILE A 6 -11.84 9.25 3.70
C ILE A 6 -10.65 8.91 4.60
N LEU A 7 -10.65 7.73 5.22
CA LEU A 7 -9.55 7.29 6.09
C LEU A 7 -8.24 7.21 5.32
N TYR A 8 -8.27 6.65 4.11
CA TYR A 8 -7.10 6.57 3.24
C TYR A 8 -6.54 7.97 2.94
N GLY A 9 -7.38 8.90 2.46
CA GLY A 9 -6.98 10.27 2.19
C GLY A 9 -6.47 11.01 3.42
N ALA A 10 -7.09 10.80 4.59
CA ALA A 10 -6.63 11.36 5.86
C ALA A 10 -5.22 10.90 6.23
N VAL A 11 -4.91 9.61 6.06
CA VAL A 11 -3.57 9.06 6.29
C VAL A 11 -2.56 9.65 5.31
N GLN A 12 -2.91 9.78 4.03
CA GLN A 12 -2.04 10.39 3.03
C GLN A 12 -1.74 11.86 3.33
N ALA A 13 -2.74 12.62 3.78
CA ALA A 13 -2.56 14.00 4.23
C ALA A 13 -1.69 14.11 5.49
N ALA A 14 -1.75 13.10 6.37
CA ALA A 14 -0.93 13.01 7.57
C ALA A 14 0.47 12.43 7.32
N ALA A 15 0.73 11.81 6.16
CA ALA A 15 1.97 11.10 5.86
C ALA A 15 3.25 11.93 6.12
N PRO A 16 3.34 13.22 5.76
CA PRO A 16 4.51 14.03 6.08
C PRO A 16 4.79 14.11 7.59
N ARG A 17 3.76 14.16 8.43
CA ARG A 17 3.91 14.17 9.90
C ARG A 17 4.33 12.79 10.41
N ILE A 18 3.71 11.73 9.89
CA ILE A 18 4.04 10.33 10.24
C ILE A 18 5.51 10.01 9.91
N LEU A 19 6.04 10.59 8.83
CA LEU A 19 7.38 10.36 8.33
C LEU A 19 8.40 11.41 8.80
N GLY A 20 8.07 12.31 9.74
CA GLY A 20 9.06 13.23 10.32
C GLY A 20 9.38 14.48 9.48
N GLY A 21 8.49 14.90 8.58
CA GLY A 21 8.50 16.23 7.94
C GLY A 21 9.16 16.30 6.57
N ALA A 22 8.97 17.44 5.89
CA ALA A 22 9.38 17.67 4.50
C ALA A 22 10.87 18.00 4.30
N GLY A 23 11.64 18.20 5.38
CA GLY A 23 13.07 18.54 5.31
C GLY A 23 14.02 17.34 5.28
N ARG A 24 13.50 16.12 5.16
CA ARG A 24 14.32 14.91 5.21
C ARG A 24 15.05 14.67 3.89
N PRO A 25 16.31 14.21 3.91
CA PRO A 25 17.02 13.85 2.69
C PRO A 25 16.29 12.75 1.90
N GLU A 26 16.26 12.87 0.57
CA GLU A 26 15.61 11.91 -0.34
C GLU A 26 16.09 10.47 -0.10
N ALA A 27 17.38 10.26 0.18
CA ALA A 27 17.93 8.96 0.50
C ALA A 27 17.27 8.30 1.73
N GLN A 28 16.85 9.09 2.72
CA GLN A 28 16.11 8.57 3.87
C GLN A 28 14.67 8.22 3.50
N ILE A 29 14.02 9.05 2.68
CA ILE A 29 12.65 8.85 2.21
C ILE A 29 12.56 7.59 1.34
N THR A 30 13.55 7.34 0.48
CA THR A 30 13.68 6.10 -0.30
C THR A 30 13.80 4.87 0.60
N ARG A 31 14.60 4.95 1.68
CA ARG A 31 14.67 3.85 2.66
C ARG A 31 13.33 3.61 3.34
N ASP A 32 12.57 4.68 3.60
CA ASP A 32 11.24 4.55 4.18
C ASP A 32 10.27 3.87 3.21
N ALA A 33 10.31 4.16 1.90
CA ALA A 33 9.52 3.42 0.91
C ALA A 33 9.79 1.90 1.00
N VAL A 34 11.05 1.48 1.06
CA VAL A 34 11.41 0.06 1.18
C VAL A 34 10.93 -0.53 2.51
N ARG A 35 11.10 0.21 3.62
CA ARG A 35 10.65 -0.24 4.95
C ARG A 35 9.14 -0.39 5.05
N TRP A 36 8.38 0.59 4.54
CA TRP A 36 6.92 0.54 4.55
C TRP A 36 6.38 -0.53 3.61
N ALA A 37 6.99 -0.73 2.43
CA ALA A 37 6.70 -1.87 1.58
C ALA A 37 6.97 -3.20 2.30
N GLY A 38 8.11 -3.35 2.98
CA GLY A 38 8.45 -4.55 3.76
C GLY A 38 7.46 -4.83 4.90
N ARG A 39 6.96 -3.79 5.58
CA ARG A 39 5.91 -3.92 6.61
C ARG A 39 4.54 -4.29 6.04
N LEU A 40 4.29 -3.97 4.76
CA LEU A 40 3.04 -4.31 4.09
C LEU A 40 2.92 -5.82 3.87
N VAL A 41 4.02 -6.47 3.50
CA VAL A 41 4.09 -7.89 3.12
C VAL A 41 3.52 -8.85 4.18
N PRO A 42 3.90 -8.80 5.47
CA PRO A 42 3.42 -9.78 6.45
C PRO A 42 1.91 -9.69 6.72
N ILE A 43 1.26 -8.55 6.49
CA ILE A 43 -0.16 -8.35 6.82
C ILE A 43 -1.08 -9.33 6.06
N PRO A 44 -1.06 -9.41 4.71
CA PRO A 44 -1.86 -10.39 3.98
C PRO A 44 -1.45 -11.84 4.29
N PHE A 45 -0.18 -12.12 4.60
CA PHE A 45 0.24 -13.48 4.99
C PHE A 45 -0.37 -13.91 6.33
N VAL A 46 -0.40 -13.02 7.32
CA VAL A 46 -1.06 -13.30 8.61
C VAL A 46 -2.56 -13.51 8.42
N MET A 47 -3.21 -12.67 7.60
CA MET A 47 -4.63 -12.84 7.28
C MET A 47 -4.90 -14.17 6.56
N ALA A 48 -4.07 -14.54 5.58
CA ALA A 48 -4.19 -15.81 4.86
C ALA A 48 -4.01 -17.01 5.80
N ALA A 49 -3.00 -16.98 6.67
CA ALA A 49 -2.79 -18.02 7.68
C ALA A 49 -3.98 -18.13 8.65
N ALA A 50 -4.55 -17.00 9.08
CA ALA A 50 -5.72 -17.00 9.96
C ALA A 50 -6.94 -17.66 9.30
N VAL A 51 -7.15 -17.43 8.00
CA VAL A 51 -8.22 -18.10 7.23
C VAL A 51 -7.99 -19.61 7.18
N VAL A 52 -6.77 -20.06 6.90
CA VAL A 52 -6.43 -21.50 6.87
C VAL A 52 -6.63 -22.16 8.24
N ILE A 53 -6.22 -21.49 9.33
CA ILE A 53 -6.36 -22.01 10.70
C ILE A 53 -7.82 -22.06 11.14
N ALA A 54 -8.63 -21.09 10.74
CA ALA A 54 -10.04 -21.05 11.12
C ALA A 54 -10.85 -22.21 10.52
N GLY A 55 -10.53 -22.61 9.27
CA GLY A 55 -11.22 -23.68 8.54
C GLY A 55 -12.63 -23.29 8.06
N ASP A 56 -13.44 -22.76 8.97
CA ASP A 56 -14.80 -22.30 8.74
C ASP A 56 -14.97 -20.80 9.06
N PRO A 57 -16.01 -20.14 8.50
CA PRO A 57 -16.35 -18.77 8.86
C PRO A 57 -16.64 -18.64 10.35
N ALA A 58 -15.96 -17.70 11.01
CA ALA A 58 -16.14 -17.43 12.43
C ALA A 58 -16.19 -15.92 12.73
N PRO A 59 -16.97 -15.46 13.73
CA PRO A 59 -17.08 -14.04 14.05
C PRO A 59 -15.74 -13.37 14.38
N TRP A 60 -14.84 -14.08 15.07
CA TRP A 60 -13.50 -13.59 15.39
C TRP A 60 -12.64 -13.42 14.12
N LEU A 61 -12.79 -14.31 13.14
CA LEU A 61 -12.07 -14.24 11.87
C LEU A 61 -12.54 -13.02 11.07
N THR A 62 -13.85 -12.77 11.00
CA THR A 62 -14.39 -11.57 10.35
C THR A 62 -13.82 -10.30 10.98
N MET A 63 -13.82 -10.20 12.31
CA MET A 63 -13.22 -9.06 13.01
C MET A 63 -11.72 -8.92 12.70
N LEU A 64 -10.97 -10.03 12.72
CA LEU A 64 -9.55 -10.04 12.39
C LEU A 64 -9.29 -9.56 10.97
N LEU A 65 -10.07 -10.02 9.99
CA LEU A 65 -9.93 -9.60 8.58
C LEU A 65 -10.26 -8.12 8.41
N VAL A 66 -11.31 -7.61 9.05
CA VAL A 66 -11.65 -6.17 9.00
C VAL A 66 -10.53 -5.32 9.60
N LEU A 67 -10.03 -5.69 10.78
CA LEU A 67 -8.92 -4.97 11.42
C LEU A 67 -7.63 -5.08 10.59
N GLY A 68 -7.33 -6.27 10.07
CA GLY A 68 -6.19 -6.53 9.19
C GLY A 68 -6.24 -5.68 7.93
N LEU A 69 -7.41 -5.55 7.31
CA LEU A 69 -7.63 -4.65 6.18
C LEU A 69 -7.41 -3.18 6.58
N LEU A 70 -7.91 -2.72 7.71
CA LEU A 70 -7.68 -1.34 8.17
C LEU A 70 -6.19 -1.05 8.39
N VAL A 71 -5.46 -1.99 9.01
CA VAL A 71 -4.00 -1.90 9.18
C VAL A 71 -3.28 -1.92 7.84
N PHE A 72 -3.66 -2.82 6.94
CA PHE A 72 -3.14 -2.87 5.57
C PHE A 72 -3.35 -1.53 4.87
N GLY A 73 -4.56 -0.98 4.92
CA GLY A 73 -4.91 0.30 4.31
C GLY A 73 -4.08 1.46 4.85
N PHE A 74 -3.85 1.51 6.16
CA PHE A 74 -2.97 2.51 6.78
C PHE A 74 -1.53 2.41 6.27
N VAL A 75 -0.91 1.23 6.36
CA VAL A 75 0.48 1.00 5.92
C VAL A 75 0.62 1.26 4.42
N PHE A 76 -0.36 0.82 3.63
CA PHE A 76 -0.43 1.04 2.19
C PHE A 76 -0.54 2.53 1.84
N ALA A 77 -1.37 3.29 2.55
CA ALA A 77 -1.54 4.73 2.33
C ALA A 77 -0.23 5.48 2.56
N VAL A 78 0.48 5.19 3.66
CA VAL A 78 1.78 5.80 3.94
C VAL A 78 2.78 5.45 2.83
N ASN A 79 2.89 4.17 2.46
CA ASN A 79 3.82 3.74 1.40
C ASN A 79 3.49 4.39 0.04
N SER A 80 2.21 4.46 -0.31
CA SER A 80 1.73 5.08 -1.55
C SER A 80 2.07 6.57 -1.60
N SER A 81 1.89 7.31 -0.50
CA SER A 81 2.28 8.71 -0.40
C SER A 81 3.78 8.92 -0.62
N VAL A 82 4.63 8.06 -0.03
CA VAL A 82 6.08 8.13 -0.22
C VAL A 82 6.44 7.89 -1.68
N HIS A 83 5.86 6.87 -2.31
CA HIS A 83 6.17 6.52 -3.68
C HIS A 83 5.78 7.63 -4.66
N SER A 84 4.58 8.22 -4.49
CA SER A 84 4.14 9.36 -5.29
C SER A 84 5.04 10.59 -5.10
N TYR A 85 5.52 10.85 -3.89
CA TYR A 85 6.49 11.92 -3.65
C TYR A 85 7.82 11.65 -4.37
N LEU A 86 8.38 10.43 -4.26
CA LEU A 86 9.68 10.09 -4.84
C LEU A 86 9.68 10.14 -6.38
N ILE A 87 8.56 9.83 -7.03
CA ILE A 87 8.43 9.99 -8.49
C ILE A 87 8.58 11.45 -8.90
N LEU A 88 7.98 12.36 -8.13
CA LEU A 88 8.11 13.79 -8.40
C LEU A 88 9.50 14.32 -8.03
N ALA A 89 10.09 13.84 -6.94
CA ALA A 89 11.41 14.26 -6.48
C ALA A 89 12.52 13.82 -7.45
N PHE A 90 12.44 12.60 -8.00
CA PHE A 90 13.43 12.08 -8.96
C PHE A 90 13.08 12.36 -10.43
N GLY A 91 11.86 12.80 -10.71
CA GLY A 91 11.40 13.11 -12.06
C GLY A 91 12.03 14.38 -12.62
N GLN A 92 12.36 14.38 -13.91
CA GLN A 92 12.85 15.58 -14.60
C GLN A 92 11.68 16.37 -15.19
N ALA A 93 11.74 17.71 -15.11
CA ALA A 93 10.67 18.58 -15.60
C ALA A 93 10.24 18.30 -17.06
N GLN A 94 11.18 17.95 -17.94
CA GLN A 94 10.89 17.63 -19.35
C GLN A 94 10.24 16.26 -19.56
N ARG A 95 10.30 15.34 -18.58
CA ARG A 95 9.87 13.94 -18.69
C ARG A 95 8.85 13.53 -17.62
N ILE A 96 8.40 14.47 -16.79
CA ILE A 96 7.55 14.20 -15.63
C ILE A 96 6.25 13.45 -15.99
N THR A 97 5.60 13.80 -17.11
CA THR A 97 4.38 13.13 -17.58
C THR A 97 4.64 11.66 -17.90
N ARG A 98 5.82 11.34 -18.46
CA ARG A 98 6.21 9.98 -18.79
C ARG A 98 6.53 9.18 -17.53
N ASP A 99 7.23 9.78 -16.57
CA ASP A 99 7.62 9.10 -15.32
C ASP A 99 6.38 8.78 -14.47
N VAL A 100 5.44 9.72 -14.39
CA VAL A 100 4.13 9.50 -13.75
C VAL A 100 3.31 8.45 -14.52
N GLY A 101 3.30 8.49 -15.85
CA GLY A 101 2.65 7.48 -16.68
C GLY A 101 3.21 6.07 -16.42
N PHE A 102 4.53 5.93 -16.34
CA PHE A 102 5.19 4.67 -16.03
C PHE A 102 4.80 4.12 -14.66
N TYR A 103 4.72 4.98 -13.64
CA TYR A 103 4.22 4.58 -12.32
C TYR A 103 2.79 4.02 -12.36
N TYR A 104 1.87 4.71 -13.04
CA TYR A 104 0.50 4.22 -13.15
C TYR A 104 0.41 2.91 -13.94
N MET A 105 1.21 2.75 -14.99
CA MET A 105 1.32 1.48 -15.74
C MET A 105 1.83 0.35 -14.84
N ALA A 106 2.87 0.60 -14.02
CA ALA A 106 3.39 -0.41 -13.10
C ALA A 106 2.36 -0.84 -12.06
N ASN A 107 1.59 0.10 -11.51
CA ASN A 107 0.47 -0.21 -10.59
C ASN A 107 -0.65 -1.01 -11.31
N ALA A 108 -1.01 -0.61 -12.52
CA ALA A 108 -2.00 -1.34 -13.32
C ALA A 108 -1.55 -2.77 -13.64
N ALA A 109 -0.28 -2.96 -14.00
CA ALA A 109 0.32 -4.28 -14.24
C ALA A 109 0.30 -5.13 -12.96
N GLY A 110 0.66 -4.56 -11.82
CA GLY A 110 0.58 -5.26 -10.53
C GLY A 110 -0.84 -5.73 -10.20
N ARG A 111 -1.85 -4.88 -10.43
CA ARG A 111 -3.25 -5.25 -10.26
C ARG A 111 -3.68 -6.35 -11.23
N LEU A 112 -3.27 -6.25 -12.50
CA LEU A 112 -3.58 -7.27 -13.51
C LEU A 112 -3.00 -8.63 -13.11
N ILE A 113 -1.71 -8.67 -12.75
CA ILE A 113 -1.03 -9.89 -12.30
C ILE A 113 -1.71 -10.44 -11.05
N GLY A 114 -2.02 -9.60 -10.07
CA GLY A 114 -2.71 -10.01 -8.84
C GLY A 114 -4.08 -10.63 -9.11
N THR A 115 -4.88 -10.02 -9.98
CA THR A 115 -6.20 -10.55 -10.37
C THR A 115 -6.07 -11.89 -11.11
N LEU A 116 -5.10 -12.00 -12.03
CA LEU A 116 -4.83 -13.25 -12.75
C LEU A 116 -4.40 -14.37 -11.80
N LEU A 117 -3.44 -14.09 -10.90
CA LEU A 117 -2.98 -15.06 -9.91
C LEU A 117 -4.11 -15.47 -8.96
N SER A 118 -4.95 -14.52 -8.53
CA SER A 118 -6.14 -14.84 -7.71
C SER A 118 -7.10 -15.76 -8.45
N GLY A 119 -7.30 -15.55 -9.75
CA GLY A 119 -8.13 -16.44 -10.57
C GLY A 119 -7.52 -17.83 -10.70
N LEU A 120 -6.20 -17.93 -10.90
CA LEU A 120 -5.49 -19.21 -10.98
C LEU A 120 -5.49 -19.96 -9.65
N SER A 121 -5.43 -19.28 -8.51
CA SER A 121 -5.45 -19.91 -7.17
C SER A 121 -6.82 -20.37 -6.70
N TYR A 122 -7.91 -19.91 -7.34
CA TYR A 122 -9.27 -20.29 -6.97
C TYR A 122 -9.74 -21.58 -7.66
N GLN A 123 -9.15 -21.91 -8.82
CA GLN A 123 -9.43 -23.15 -9.56
C GLN A 123 -8.80 -24.36 -8.84
#